data_AF-A0Q2G5-F1
#
_entry.id   AF-A0Q2G5-F1
#
_cell.length_a   1.000
_cell.length_b   1.000
_cell.length_c   1.000
_cell.angle_alpha   90.00
_cell.angle_beta   90.00
_cell.angle_gamma   90.00
#
_symmetry.space_group_name_H-M   'P 1'
#
loop_
_entity.id
_entity.type
_entity.pdbx_description
1 polymer ?
#
loop_
_entity_poly.entity_id
_entity_poly.type
_entity_poly.pdbx_seq_one_letter_code
_entity_poly.pdbx_strand_id
1 'polypeptide(L)'
;MKVEELINILCKTEKIMKLYKKSTINEMLDDIYEKVSIRNAKDKIHKKPTQNIDKQYYEKIINRIKGKRKDEIVKLLQRLRKKDILTIASLIDLKVDSSSTKKSLSEVIASHFIFINRVNSKDKDSVSELTELLKLK
;
A
#
# COMPACT_ATOMS: atom_id res chain seq x y z
N MET A 1 31.36 -5.56 -22.09
CA MET A 1 31.54 -4.27 -21.41
C MET A 1 33.02 -3.98 -21.34
N LYS A 2 33.44 -2.84 -21.88
CA LYS A 2 34.85 -2.42 -21.82
C LYS A 2 35.18 -1.89 -20.43
N VAL A 3 36.45 -1.96 -20.02
CA VAL A 3 36.91 -1.43 -18.72
C VAL A 3 36.56 0.05 -18.57
N GLU A 4 36.68 0.80 -19.66
CA GLU A 4 36.31 2.22 -19.72
C GLU A 4 34.81 2.47 -19.45
N GLU A 5 33.93 1.59 -19.94
CA GLU A 5 32.49 1.67 -19.64
C GLU A 5 32.21 1.39 -18.16
N LEU A 6 32.92 0.43 -17.57
CA LEU A 6 32.81 0.12 -16.14
C LEU A 6 33.27 1.30 -15.28
N ILE A 7 34.40 1.92 -15.61
CA ILE A 7 34.89 3.12 -14.93
C ILE A 7 33.84 4.24 -14.99
N ASN A 8 33.24 4.44 -16.17
CA ASN A 8 32.21 5.46 -16.34
C ASN A 8 30.96 5.20 -15.47
N ILE A 9 30.52 3.93 -15.38
CA ILE A 9 29.40 3.54 -14.51
C ILE A 9 29.74 3.78 -13.03
N LEU A 10 30.95 3.39 -12.60
CA LEU A 10 31.40 3.58 -11.23
C LEU A 10 31.48 5.06 -10.86
N CYS A 11 32.04 5.91 -11.72
CA CYS A 11 32.09 7.36 -11.49
C CYS A 11 30.70 8.01 -11.40
N LYS A 12 29.74 7.54 -12.22
CA LYS A 12 28.35 8.02 -12.14
C LYS A 12 27.67 7.56 -10.86
N THR A 13 27.92 6.31 -10.46
CA THR A 13 27.34 5.71 -9.24
C THR A 13 27.88 6.43 -8.00
N GLU A 14 29.18 6.69 -7.94
CA GLU A 14 29.82 7.45 -6.86
C GLU A 14 29.18 8.83 -6.66
N LYS A 15 28.94 9.57 -7.76
CA LYS A 15 28.28 10.88 -7.72
C LYS A 15 26.87 10.79 -7.14
N ILE A 16 26.12 9.75 -7.48
CA ILE A 16 24.78 9.52 -6.94
C ILE A 16 24.86 9.18 -5.45
N MET A 17 25.75 8.26 -5.06
CA MET A 17 25.89 7.84 -3.66
C MET A 17 26.33 8.99 -2.74
N LYS A 18 27.13 9.95 -3.23
CA LYS A 18 27.50 11.16 -2.48
C LYS A 18 26.29 12.01 -2.07
N LEU A 19 25.22 12.04 -2.86
CA LEU A 19 24.00 12.79 -2.53
C LEU A 19 23.28 12.21 -1.30
N TYR A 20 23.45 10.93 -1.04
CA TYR A 20 22.80 10.19 0.04
C TYR A 20 23.75 9.81 1.17
N LYS A 21 24.93 10.45 1.25
CA LYS A 21 26.00 10.09 2.22
C LYS A 21 25.53 10.04 3.68
N LYS A 22 24.51 10.83 4.04
CA LYS A 22 23.97 10.93 5.41
C LYS A 22 22.61 10.20 5.58
N SER A 23 22.10 9.60 4.51
CA SER A 23 20.81 8.92 4.50
C SER A 23 21.00 7.43 4.70
N THR A 24 20.01 6.78 5.31
CA THR A 24 19.93 5.33 5.31
C THR A 24 19.59 4.81 3.91
N ILE A 25 19.88 3.53 3.65
CA ILE A 25 19.54 2.90 2.37
C ILE A 25 18.04 3.02 2.07
N ASN A 26 17.18 2.88 3.09
CA ASN A 26 15.73 2.98 2.93
C ASN A 26 15.31 4.40 2.50
N GLU A 27 15.86 5.45 3.12
CA GLU A 27 15.58 6.84 2.75
C GLU A 27 16.07 7.17 1.33
N MET A 28 17.24 6.66 0.94
CA MET A 28 17.75 6.78 -0.42
C MET A 28 16.82 6.07 -1.42
N LEU A 29 16.37 4.86 -1.12
CA LEU A 29 15.49 4.09 -1.99
C LEU A 29 14.12 4.75 -2.11
N ASP A 30 13.57 5.30 -1.03
CA ASP A 30 12.30 6.02 -1.03
C ASP A 30 12.38 7.31 -1.86
N ASP A 31 13.46 8.10 -1.73
CA ASP A 31 13.66 9.33 -2.51
C ASP A 31 13.92 9.04 -4.00
N ILE A 32 14.73 8.03 -4.31
CA ILE A 32 14.93 7.56 -5.69
C ILE A 32 13.59 7.11 -6.28
N TYR A 33 12.81 6.33 -5.52
CA TYR A 33 11.50 5.87 -5.95
C TYR A 33 10.55 7.04 -6.23
N GLU A 34 10.53 8.06 -5.36
CA GLU A 34 9.72 9.26 -5.53
C GLU A 34 10.15 10.05 -6.76
N LYS A 35 11.46 10.35 -6.92
CA LYS A 35 11.98 11.08 -8.09
C LYS A 35 11.77 10.35 -9.41
N VAL A 36 11.94 9.03 -9.42
CA VAL A 36 11.72 8.19 -10.62
C VAL A 36 10.23 8.07 -10.92
N SER A 37 9.38 7.94 -9.91
CA SER A 37 7.91 7.88 -10.09
C SER A 37 7.34 9.21 -10.58
N ILE A 38 7.88 10.34 -10.12
CA ILE A 38 7.50 11.68 -10.60
C ILE A 38 8.00 11.90 -12.04
N ARG A 39 9.21 11.43 -12.39
CA ARG A 39 9.71 11.46 -13.78
C ARG A 39 8.88 10.60 -14.73
N ASN A 40 8.50 9.39 -14.29
CA ASN A 40 7.69 8.45 -15.07
C ASN A 40 6.19 8.78 -15.04
N ALA A 41 5.75 9.80 -14.31
CA ALA A 41 4.40 10.34 -14.45
C ALA A 41 4.22 11.12 -15.78
N LYS A 42 5.32 11.45 -16.48
CA LYS A 42 5.27 11.96 -17.86
C LYS A 42 5.16 10.85 -18.90
N ASP A 43 5.67 9.65 -18.63
CA ASP A 43 5.60 8.49 -19.52
C ASP A 43 5.01 7.27 -18.80
N LYS A 44 3.70 7.10 -18.97
CA LYS A 44 2.98 5.89 -18.56
C LYS A 44 3.70 4.65 -19.12
N ILE A 45 3.79 3.57 -18.32
CA ILE A 45 3.52 2.15 -18.67
C ILE A 45 4.48 1.15 -17.96
N HIS A 46 3.92 0.48 -16.95
CA HIS A 46 4.07 -0.95 -16.58
C HIS A 46 5.46 -1.55 -16.26
N LYS A 47 5.70 -1.89 -14.98
CA LYS A 47 6.29 -3.20 -14.58
C LYS A 47 5.64 -3.74 -13.30
N LYS A 48 5.33 -5.04 -13.30
CA LYS A 48 4.78 -5.84 -12.18
C LYS A 48 5.82 -5.90 -11.04
N PRO A 49 5.46 -5.87 -9.74
CA PRO A 49 6.40 -6.07 -8.66
C PRO A 49 6.53 -7.54 -8.25
N THR A 50 7.73 -7.81 -7.74
CA THR A 50 8.31 -9.05 -7.28
C THR A 50 7.68 -9.47 -5.94
N GLN A 51 7.21 -10.72 -5.85
CA GLN A 51 6.25 -11.24 -4.86
C GLN A 51 6.65 -11.26 -3.37
N ASN A 52 7.80 -10.72 -2.93
CA ASN A 52 8.21 -10.80 -1.52
C ASN A 52 8.33 -9.45 -0.78
N ILE A 53 8.41 -8.32 -1.48
CA ILE A 53 8.41 -6.98 -0.86
C ILE A 53 6.97 -6.46 -0.68
N ASP A 54 6.03 -7.03 -1.44
CA ASP A 54 4.67 -6.55 -1.60
C ASP A 54 3.76 -6.83 -0.38
N LYS A 55 3.84 -8.02 0.23
CA LYS A 55 2.83 -8.44 1.21
C LYS A 55 2.85 -7.59 2.49
N GLN A 56 4.02 -7.35 3.07
CA GLN A 56 4.15 -6.55 4.29
C GLN A 56 3.79 -5.07 4.06
N TYR A 57 4.04 -4.54 2.87
CA TYR A 57 3.65 -3.18 2.49
C TYR A 57 2.12 -3.05 2.38
N TYR A 58 1.46 -4.00 1.69
CA TYR A 58 0.01 -4.00 1.58
C TYR A 58 -0.69 -4.31 2.90
N GLU A 59 -0.12 -5.15 3.76
CA GLU A 59 -0.61 -5.38 5.13
C GLU A 59 -0.58 -4.11 5.99
N LYS A 60 0.49 -3.31 5.89
CA LYS A 60 0.55 -1.99 6.55
C LYS A 60 -0.54 -1.06 6.03
N ILE A 61 -0.82 -1.06 4.72
CA ILE A 61 -1.91 -0.27 4.14
C ILE A 61 -3.27 -0.76 4.64
N ILE A 62 -3.51 -2.07 4.64
CA ILE A 62 -4.73 -2.70 5.17
C ILE A 62 -4.94 -2.30 6.63
N ASN A 63 -3.89 -2.32 7.45
CA ASN A 63 -3.98 -1.89 8.85
C ASN A 63 -4.24 -0.39 9.00
N ARG A 64 -3.73 0.46 8.10
CA ARG A 64 -4.00 1.91 8.10
C ARG A 64 -5.43 2.28 7.69
N ILE A 65 -6.10 1.43 6.92
CA ILE A 65 -7.50 1.68 6.48
C ILE A 65 -8.54 1.05 7.41
N LYS A 66 -8.14 0.13 8.29
CA LYS A 66 -8.99 -0.34 9.40
C LYS A 66 -9.42 0.85 10.26
N GLY A 67 -10.71 0.92 10.60
CA GLY A 67 -11.28 2.01 11.41
C GLY A 67 -11.41 3.38 10.72
N LYS A 68 -11.06 3.52 9.42
CA LYS A 68 -11.27 4.78 8.69
C LYS A 68 -12.66 4.88 8.07
N ARG A 69 -13.10 6.11 7.80
CA ARG A 69 -14.35 6.39 7.06
C ARG A 69 -14.20 6.02 5.58
N LYS A 70 -15.33 5.66 4.95
CA LYS A 70 -15.37 5.20 3.55
C LYS A 70 -14.60 6.12 2.60
N ASP A 71 -14.81 7.42 2.71
CA ASP A 71 -14.18 8.42 1.82
C ASP A 71 -12.66 8.51 2.01
N GLU A 72 -12.17 8.29 3.23
CA GLU A 72 -10.74 8.28 3.52
C GLU A 72 -10.07 7.03 2.96
N ILE A 73 -10.75 5.88 3.05
CA ILE A 73 -10.28 4.62 2.46
C ILE A 73 -10.20 4.77 0.93
N VAL A 74 -11.25 5.29 0.30
CA VAL A 74 -11.27 5.52 -1.15
C VAL A 74 -10.14 6.47 -1.56
N LYS A 75 -9.96 7.59 -0.85
CA LYS A 75 -8.86 8.54 -1.13
C LYS A 75 -7.48 7.90 -1.02
N LEU A 76 -7.27 7.04 -0.01
CA LEU A 76 -6.00 6.33 0.17
C LEU A 76 -5.75 5.31 -0.95
N LEU A 77 -6.74 4.49 -1.28
CA LEU A 77 -6.63 3.49 -2.34
C LEU A 77 -6.48 4.14 -3.72
N GLN A 78 -7.10 5.30 -3.95
CA GLN A 78 -6.95 6.04 -5.21
C GLN A 78 -5.53 6.60 -5.43
N ARG A 79 -4.66 6.65 -4.42
CA ARG A 79 -3.25 7.00 -4.62
C ARG A 79 -2.40 5.84 -5.15
N LEU A 80 -2.88 4.61 -5.00
CA LEU A 80 -2.19 3.38 -5.42
C LEU A 80 -2.46 3.04 -6.89
N ARG A 81 -1.66 2.17 -7.50
CA ARG A 81 -1.94 1.71 -8.87
C ARG A 81 -3.06 0.68 -8.84
N LYS A 82 -3.81 0.53 -9.95
CA LYS A 82 -4.89 -0.46 -10.06
C LYS A 82 -4.42 -1.88 -9.71
N LYS A 83 -3.19 -2.24 -10.08
CA LYS A 83 -2.58 -3.54 -9.76
C LYS A 83 -2.40 -3.73 -8.25
N ASP A 84 -1.91 -2.71 -7.56
CA ASP A 84 -1.70 -2.74 -6.11
C ASP A 84 -3.04 -2.88 -5.36
N ILE A 85 -4.10 -2.24 -5.86
CA ILE A 85 -5.46 -2.38 -5.34
C ILE A 85 -6.01 -3.80 -5.53
N LEU A 86 -5.73 -4.43 -6.68
CA LEU A 86 -6.09 -5.83 -6.93
C LEU A 86 -5.32 -6.78 -5.99
N THR A 87 -4.05 -6.49 -5.72
CA THR A 87 -3.27 -7.25 -4.74
C THR A 87 -3.87 -7.11 -3.33
N ILE A 88 -4.27 -5.91 -2.92
CA ILE A 88 -4.95 -5.68 -1.64
C ILE A 88 -6.27 -6.47 -1.58
N ALA A 89 -7.08 -6.44 -2.64
CA ALA A 89 -8.32 -7.22 -2.71
C ALA A 89 -8.06 -8.72 -2.57
N SER A 90 -7.02 -9.23 -3.22
CA SER A 90 -6.62 -10.63 -3.09
C SER A 90 -6.14 -10.99 -1.69
N LEU A 91 -5.41 -10.10 -1.01
CA LEU A 91 -4.91 -10.32 0.35
C LEU A 91 -6.02 -10.32 1.42
N ILE A 92 -7.14 -9.65 1.15
CA ILE A 92 -8.32 -9.65 2.03
C ILE A 92 -9.38 -10.66 1.59
N ASP A 93 -9.02 -11.58 0.68
CA ASP A 93 -9.89 -12.62 0.13
C ASP A 93 -11.19 -12.11 -0.53
N LEU A 94 -11.13 -10.89 -1.08
CA LEU A 94 -12.25 -10.25 -1.76
C LEU A 94 -12.19 -10.50 -3.27
N LYS A 95 -13.19 -11.21 -3.79
CA LYS A 95 -13.35 -11.41 -5.24
C LYS A 95 -13.77 -10.09 -5.89
N VAL A 96 -12.92 -9.58 -6.77
CA VAL A 96 -13.17 -8.36 -7.55
C VAL A 96 -12.90 -8.60 -9.02
N ASP A 97 -13.70 -7.99 -9.89
CA ASP A 97 -13.49 -8.09 -11.33
C ASP A 97 -12.29 -7.24 -11.76
N SER A 98 -11.28 -7.90 -12.34
CA SER A 98 -10.09 -7.26 -12.88
C SER A 98 -10.38 -6.24 -14.00
N SER A 99 -11.52 -6.35 -14.68
CA SER A 99 -11.98 -5.41 -15.71
C SER A 99 -12.43 -4.06 -15.11
N SER A 100 -12.84 -4.06 -13.84
CA SER A 100 -13.44 -2.90 -13.15
C SER A 100 -12.52 -1.69 -13.08
N THR A 101 -13.10 -0.49 -13.05
CA THR A 101 -12.33 0.76 -12.93
C THR A 101 -11.67 0.86 -11.55
N LYS A 102 -10.56 1.62 -11.49
CA LYS A 102 -9.84 1.88 -10.23
C LYS A 102 -10.75 2.48 -9.14
N LYS A 103 -11.68 3.34 -9.54
CA LYS A 103 -12.68 3.96 -8.65
C LYS A 103 -13.62 2.91 -8.08
N SER A 104 -14.23 2.09 -8.95
CA SER A 104 -15.11 0.98 -8.55
C SER A 104 -14.41 0.01 -7.59
N LEU A 105 -13.19 -0.42 -7.92
CA LEU A 105 -12.39 -1.30 -7.05
C LEU A 105 -12.15 -0.70 -5.65
N SER A 106 -11.83 0.60 -5.60
CA SER A 106 -11.61 1.30 -4.32
C SER A 106 -12.89 1.40 -3.50
N GLU A 107 -14.04 1.62 -4.14
CA GLU A 107 -15.35 1.70 -3.48
C GLU A 107 -15.81 0.36 -2.93
N VAL A 108 -15.58 -0.73 -3.67
CA VAL A 108 -15.92 -2.09 -3.24
C VAL A 108 -15.08 -2.48 -2.02
N ILE A 109 -13.76 -2.27 -2.07
CA ILE A 109 -12.86 -2.52 -0.93
C ILE A 109 -13.26 -1.66 0.28
N ALA A 110 -13.50 -0.36 0.08
CA ALA A 110 -13.93 0.51 1.17
C ALA A 110 -15.24 0.06 1.81
N SER A 111 -16.21 -0.36 1.00
CA SER A 111 -17.51 -0.86 1.50
C SER A 111 -17.34 -2.16 2.31
N HIS A 112 -16.44 -3.05 1.86
CA HIS A 112 -16.11 -4.28 2.59
C HIS A 112 -15.49 -3.99 3.97
N PHE A 113 -14.53 -3.05 4.06
CA PHE A 113 -13.96 -2.66 5.35
C PHE A 113 -14.97 -2.00 6.30
N ILE A 114 -15.88 -1.17 5.78
CA ILE A 114 -16.94 -0.58 6.60
C ILE A 114 -17.91 -1.65 7.11
N PHE A 115 -18.26 -2.62 6.26
CA PHE A 115 -19.08 -3.75 6.67
C PHE A 115 -18.42 -4.55 7.80
N ILE A 116 -17.15 -4.94 7.64
CA ILE A 116 -16.38 -5.66 8.67
C ILE A 116 -16.30 -4.84 9.97
N ASN A 117 -16.03 -3.54 9.89
CA ASN A 117 -15.95 -2.70 11.09
C ASN A 117 -17.30 -2.63 11.83
N ARG A 118 -18.43 -2.65 11.11
CA ARG A 118 -19.78 -2.66 11.70
C ARG A 118 -20.15 -3.99 12.33
N VAL A 119 -19.71 -5.10 11.74
CA VAL A 119 -19.92 -6.44 12.32
C VAL A 119 -19.10 -6.56 13.60
N ASN A 120 -17.82 -6.19 13.55
CA ASN A 120 -16.92 -6.24 14.70
C ASN A 120 -17.30 -5.28 15.83
N SER A 121 -18.04 -4.19 15.56
CA SER A 121 -18.53 -3.31 16.63
C SER A 121 -19.73 -3.91 17.35
N LYS A 122 -20.65 -4.58 16.64
CA LYS A 122 -21.81 -5.25 17.26
C LYS A 122 -21.42 -6.39 18.19
N ASP A 123 -20.36 -7.12 17.85
CA ASP A 123 -19.83 -8.17 18.73
C ASP A 123 -19.24 -7.60 20.02
N LYS A 124 -18.67 -6.39 20.00
CA LYS A 124 -18.13 -5.73 21.20
C LYS A 124 -19.24 -5.23 22.13
N ASP A 125 -20.33 -4.72 21.58
CA ASP A 125 -21.48 -4.28 22.38
C ASP A 125 -22.12 -5.48 23.11
N SER A 126 -22.23 -6.62 22.41
CA SER A 126 -22.74 -7.88 22.99
C SER A 126 -21.83 -8.45 24.09
N VAL A 127 -20.51 -8.31 23.96
CA VAL A 127 -19.55 -8.73 24.98
C VAL A 127 -19.54 -7.75 26.17
N SER A 128 -19.74 -6.45 25.94
CA SER A 128 -19.82 -5.44 27.00
C SER A 128 -21.04 -5.66 27.90
N GLU A 129 -22.20 -5.94 27.32
CA GLU A 129 -23.43 -6.28 28.07
C GLU A 129 -23.25 -7.53 28.94
N LEU A 130 -22.58 -8.58 28.42
CA LEU A 130 -22.29 -9.79 29.21
C LEU A 130 -21.29 -9.54 30.34
N THR A 131 -20.31 -8.67 30.15
CA THR A 131 -19.35 -8.31 31.22
C THR A 131 -19.94 -7.41 32.30
N GLU A 132 -20.96 -6.60 31.99
CA GLU A 132 -21.69 -5.83 33.00
C GLU A 132 -22.62 -6.72 33.84
N LEU A 133 -23.29 -7.70 33.22
CA LEU A 133 -24.15 -8.66 33.92
C LEU A 133 -23.36 -9.60 34.86
N LEU A 134 -22.11 -9.90 34.55
CA LEU A 134 -21.22 -10.69 35.41
C LEU A 134 -20.64 -9.91 36.60
N LYS A 135 -20.68 -8.57 36.59
CA LYS A 135 -20.23 -7.71 37.70
C LYS A 135 -21.35 -7.34 38.69
N LEU A 136 -22.60 -7.62 38.34
CA LEU A 136 -23.80 -7.33 39.15
C LEU A 136 -24.27 -8.53 39.98
N LYS A 137 -23.46 -9.59 40.08
CA LYS A 137 -23.75 -10.80 40.87
C LYS A 137 -22.64 -11.04 41.89
#